data_AF-A0A3L8BKF8-F1
#
_entry.id   AF-A0A3L8BKF8-F1
#
_cell.length_a   1.000
_cell.length_b   1.000
_cell.length_c   1.000
_cell.angle_alpha   90.00
_cell.angle_beta   90.00
_cell.angle_gamma   90.00
#
_symmetry.space_group_name_H-M   'P 1'
#
loop_
_entity.id
_entity.type
_entity.pdbx_description
1 polymer ?
#
loop_
_entity_poly.entity_id
_entity_poly.type
_entity_poly.pdbx_seq_one_letter_code
_entity_poly.pdbx_strand_id
1 'polypeptide(L)' 'MTQKQTQHAQQVVDAFKDKLSKSGIEHVGQKHFEELQLLIESAIDAAVFLEMERVADQVSSLAHSIRNSAEHFDR' A
#
# COMPACT_ATOMS: atom_id res chain seq x y z
N MET A 1 9.95 0.86 1.26
CA MET A 1 9.37 -0.39 1.80
C MET A 1 9.77 -0.63 3.24
N THR A 2 8.79 -0.99 4.06
CA THR A 2 8.99 -1.48 5.43
C THR A 2 9.02 -3.01 5.43
N GLN A 3 9.72 -3.62 6.40
CA GLN A 3 9.74 -5.09 6.57
C GLN A 3 8.33 -5.69 6.67
N LYS A 4 7.36 -4.95 7.21
CA LYS A 4 5.96 -5.39 7.34
C LYS A 4 5.27 -5.55 5.98
N GLN A 5 5.53 -4.67 5.02
CA GLN A 5 4.91 -4.73 3.68
C GLN A 5 5.44 -5.92 2.89
N THR A 6 6.76 -6.15 2.92
CA THR A 6 7.41 -7.33 2.31
C THR A 6 6.86 -8.63 2.90
N GLN A 7 6.73 -8.70 4.24
CA GLN A 7 6.15 -9.87 4.90
C GLN A 7 4.69 -10.10 4.50
N HIS A 8 3.90 -9.03 4.37
CA HIS A 8 2.51 -9.15 3.96
C HIS A 8 2.38 -9.66 2.52
N ALA A 9 3.18 -9.14 1.59
CA ALA A 9 3.18 -9.61 0.20
C ALA A 9 3.54 -11.10 0.11
N GLN A 10 4.56 -11.54 0.87
CA GLN A 10 4.91 -12.96 0.98
C GLN A 10 3.72 -13.81 1.46
N GLN A 11 3.04 -13.38 2.53
CA GLN A 11 1.87 -14.09 3.07
C GLN A 11 0.73 -14.22 2.04
N VAL A 12 0.51 -13.18 1.22
CA VAL A 12 -0.50 -13.22 0.15
C VAL A 12 -0.10 -14.23 -0.93
N VAL A 13 1.17 -14.25 -1.33
CA VAL A 13 1.68 -15.23 -2.30
C VAL A 13 1.61 -16.65 -1.75
N ASP A 14 1.93 -16.86 -0.48
CA ASP A 14 1.84 -18.18 0.16
C ASP A 14 0.39 -18.66 0.22
N ALA A 15 -0.54 -17.78 0.62
CA ALA A 15 -1.97 -18.10 0.62
C ALA A 15 -2.52 -18.37 -0.80
N PHE A 16 -1.94 -17.74 -1.84
CA PHE A 16 -2.24 -18.04 -3.23
C PHE A 16 -1.69 -19.42 -3.63
N LYS A 17 -0.45 -19.74 -3.28
CA LYS A 17 0.19 -21.04 -3.51
C LYS A 17 -0.63 -22.17 -2.90
N ASP A 18 -1.12 -22.00 -1.67
CA ASP A 18 -1.91 -23.01 -0.95
C ASP A 18 -3.26 -23.34 -1.62
N LYS A 19 -3.75 -22.46 -2.49
CA LYS A 19 -4.99 -22.68 -3.26
C LYS A 19 -4.75 -23.45 -4.56
N LEU A 20 -3.51 -23.65 -4.97
CA LEU A 20 -3.15 -24.33 -6.20
C LEU A 20 -2.95 -25.82 -5.97
N SER A 21 -3.26 -26.62 -6.99
CA SER A 21 -2.83 -28.03 -7.02
C SER A 21 -1.30 -28.11 -7.15
N LYS A 22 -0.71 -29.26 -6.82
CA LYS A 22 0.74 -29.50 -7.00
C LYS A 22 1.19 -29.24 -8.44
N SER A 23 0.41 -29.71 -9.42
CA SER A 23 0.66 -29.45 -10.85
C SER A 23 0.56 -27.96 -11.20
N GLY A 24 -0.32 -27.21 -10.54
CA GLY A 24 -0.43 -25.76 -10.70
C GLY A 24 0.77 -25.02 -10.13
N ILE A 25 1.27 -25.43 -8.96
CA ILE A 25 2.48 -24.87 -8.35
C ILE A 25 3.70 -25.10 -9.25
N GLU A 26 3.87 -26.32 -9.77
CA GLU A 26 4.96 -26.65 -10.70
C GLU A 26 4.85 -25.87 -12.01
N HIS A 27 3.64 -25.73 -12.57
CA HIS A 27 3.43 -25.02 -13.82
C HIS A 27 3.72 -23.52 -13.73
N VAL A 28 3.33 -22.88 -12.60
CA VAL A 28 3.66 -21.48 -12.35
C VAL A 28 5.15 -21.33 -12.07
N GLY A 29 5.73 -22.22 -11.26
CA GLY A 29 7.14 -22.17 -10.94
C GLY A 29 7.55 -21.00 -10.05
N GLN A 30 8.69 -21.15 -9.38
CA GLN A 30 9.12 -20.23 -8.31
C GLN A 30 9.34 -18.80 -8.81
N LYS A 31 9.87 -18.62 -10.03
CA LYS A 31 10.13 -17.30 -10.61
C LYS A 31 8.86 -16.45 -10.73
N HIS A 32 7.75 -17.04 -11.19
CA HIS A 32 6.50 -16.29 -11.37
C HIS A 32 5.84 -15.96 -10.03
N PHE A 33 6.06 -16.77 -8.98
CA PHE A 33 5.63 -16.40 -7.63
C PHE A 33 6.44 -15.25 -7.03
N GLU A 34 7.75 -15.19 -7.30
CA GLU A 34 8.60 -14.05 -6.90
C GLU A 34 8.19 -12.78 -7.64
N GLU A 35 7.90 -12.87 -8.94
CA GLU A 35 7.35 -11.75 -9.72
C GLU A 35 5.99 -11.31 -9.17
N LEU A 36 5.10 -12.25 -8.82
CA LEU A 36 3.82 -11.94 -8.19
C LEU A 36 3.99 -11.23 -6.85
N GLN A 37 4.95 -11.67 -6.04
CA GLN A 37 5.27 -11.01 -4.76
C GLN A 37 5.67 -9.55 -5.00
N LEU A 38 6.59 -9.30 -5.94
CA LEU A 38 7.06 -7.96 -6.26
C LEU A 38 5.93 -7.05 -6.80
N LEU A 39 5.00 -7.60 -7.57
CA LEU A 39 3.81 -6.88 -8.03
C LEU A 39 2.89 -6.50 -6.88
N ILE A 40 2.66 -7.42 -5.94
CA ILE A 40 1.86 -7.16 -4.73
C ILE A 40 2.53 -6.10 -3.87
N GLU A 41 3.86 -6.18 -3.67
CA GLU A 41 4.65 -5.18 -2.95
C GLU A 41 4.47 -3.78 -3.58
N SER A 42 4.60 -3.70 -4.91
CA SER A 42 4.45 -2.44 -5.65
C SER A 42 3.04 -1.85 -5.49
N ALA A 43 2.01 -2.69 -5.52
CA ALA A 43 0.63 -2.26 -5.33
C ALA A 43 0.36 -1.75 -3.90
N ILE A 44 0.92 -2.42 -2.89
CA ILE A 44 0.82 -1.99 -1.48
C ILE A 44 1.49 -0.63 -1.31
N ASP A 45 2.69 -0.43 -1.87
CA ASP A 45 3.42 0.83 -1.77
C ASP A 45 2.66 1.98 -2.45
N ALA A 46 2.08 1.74 -3.63
CA ALA A 46 1.25 2.73 -4.30
C ALA A 46 0.01 3.12 -3.47
N ALA A 47 -0.67 2.13 -2.87
CA ALA A 47 -1.83 2.39 -2.02
C ALA A 47 -1.47 3.19 -0.76
N VAL A 48 -0.36 2.85 -0.11
CA VAL A 48 0.14 3.60 1.06
C VAL A 48 0.49 5.03 0.68
N PHE A 49 1.14 5.24 -0.46
CA PHE A 49 1.49 6.57 -0.94
C PHE A 49 0.24 7.45 -1.15
N LEU A 50 -0.79 6.91 -1.82
CA LEU A 50 -2.05 7.63 -2.05
C LEU A 50 -2.74 8.01 -0.74
N GLU A 51 -2.76 7.12 0.25
CA GLU A 51 -3.32 7.45 1.56
C GLU A 51 -2.51 8.51 2.30
N MET A 52 -1.17 8.48 2.19
CA MET A 52 -0.32 9.52 2.76
C MET A 52 -0.56 10.89 2.12
N GLU A 53 -0.72 10.93 0.79
CA GLU A 53 -1.06 12.15 0.05
C GLU A 53 -2.40 12.72 0.54
N ARG A 54 -3.42 11.87 0.68
CA ARG A 54 -4.73 12.27 1.21
C ARG A 54 -4.63 12.86 2.62
N VAL A 55 -3.81 12.28 3.49
CA VAL A 55 -3.60 12.80 4.86
C VAL A 55 -2.85 14.14 4.82
N ALA A 56 -1.85 14.30 3.96
CA ALA A 56 -1.14 15.56 3.77
C ALA A 56 -2.09 16.69 3.31
N ASP A 57 -3.00 16.39 2.39
CA ASP A 57 -4.02 17.34 1.94
C ASP A 57 -4.96 17.77 3.08
N GLN A 58 -5.35 16.84 3.94
CA GLN A 58 -6.17 17.14 5.12
C GLN A 58 -5.44 18.08 6.09
N VAL A 59 -4.15 17.85 6.33
CA VAL A 59 -3.33 18.72 7.18
C VAL A 59 -3.19 20.11 6.55
N SER A 60 -2.95 20.17 5.24
CA SER A 60 -2.86 21.43 4.49
C SER A 60 -4.16 22.24 4.59
N SER A 61 -5.30 21.57 4.37
CA SER A 61 -6.63 22.17 4.48
C SER A 61 -6.88 22.71 5.88
N LEU A 62 -6.58 21.93 6.92
CA LEU A 62 -6.72 22.35 8.31
C LEU A 62 -5.87 23.58 8.63
N ALA A 63 -4.61 23.58 8.20
CA ALA A 63 -3.71 24.73 8.39
C ALA A 63 -4.26 25.99 7.71
N HIS A 64 -4.84 25.84 6.51
CA HIS A 64 -5.51 26.94 5.80
C HIS A 64 -6.74 27.45 6.56
N SER A 65 -7.58 26.55 7.07
CA SER A 65 -8.76 26.92 7.87
C SER A 65 -8.37 27.68 9.12
N ILE A 66 -7.34 27.23 9.85
CA ILE A 66 -6.84 27.90 11.06
C ILE A 66 -6.39 29.33 10.74
N ARG A 67 -5.64 29.51 9.65
CA ARG A 67 -5.19 30.84 9.21
C ARG A 67 -6.37 31.76 8.88
N ASN A 68 -7.32 31.26 8.08
CA ASN A 68 -8.51 32.02 7.71
C ASN A 68 -9.34 32.43 8.94
N SER A 69 -9.49 31.53 9.93
CA SER A 69 -10.18 31.84 11.18
C SER A 69 -9.46 32.94 11.97
N ALA A 70 -8.12 32.91 12.04
CA ALA A 70 -7.35 33.96 12.71
C ALA A 70 -7.46 35.32 12.01
N GLU A 71 -7.43 35.35 10.67
CA GLU A 71 -7.56 36.58 9.87
C GLU A 71 -8.94 37.25 9.99
N HIS A 72 -9.95 36.51 10.42
CA HIS A 72 -11.33 36.99 10.58
C HIS A 72 -11.82 37.00 12.02
N PHE A 73 -10.95 36.73 13.00
CA PHE A 73 -11.34 36.60 14.41
C PHE A 73 -11.86 37.90 15.03
N ASP A 74 -11.30 39.05 14.63
CA ASP A 74 -11.64 40.38 15.17
C ASP A 74 -12.48 41.24 14.18
N ARG A 75 -13.11 40.63 13.17
CA ARG A 75 -14.02 41.34 12.25
C ARG A 75 -15.48 41.29 12.70
#